data_AF-A0A2S9GS82-F1
#
_entry.id   AF-A0A2S9GS82-F1
#
_cell.length_a   1.000
_cell.length_b   1.000
_cell.length_c   1.000
_cell.angle_alpha   90.00
_cell.angle_beta   90.00
_cell.angle_gamma   90.00
#
_symmetry.space_group_name_H-M   'P 1'
#
loop_
_entity.id
_entity.type
_entity.pdbx_description
1 polymer ?
#
loop_
_entity_poly.entity_id
_entity_poly.type
_entity_poly.pdbx_seq_one_letter_code
_entity_poly.pdbx_strand_id
1 'polypeptide(L)' 'PDVVLGHSVGQYAAACVAGVFSLEDGARLMAERGRLFGSLPEGGRMVAVFTDAKTVEEIAGEFPRV' A
#
# COMPACT_ATOMS: atom_id res chain seq x y z
N PRO A 1 -6.49 19.80 -9.77
CA PRO A 1 -5.45 19.21 -10.64
C PRO A 1 -6.15 18.37 -11.71
N ASP A 2 -5.62 18.31 -12.92
CA ASP A 2 -6.25 17.52 -14.01
C ASP A 2 -6.09 16.02 -13.79
N VAL A 3 -4.98 15.60 -13.16
CA VAL A 3 -4.71 14.22 -12.77
C VAL A 3 -4.05 14.20 -11.40
N VAL A 4 -4.38 13.20 -10.58
CA VAL A 4 -3.72 12.89 -9.31
C VAL A 4 -3.42 11.40 -9.24
N LEU A 5 -2.28 11.04 -8.64
CA LEU A 5 -1.88 9.66 -8.39
C LEU A 5 -1.22 9.59 -7.01
N GLY A 6 -1.46 8.49 -6.31
CA GLY A 6 -0.74 8.14 -5.10
C GLY A 6 -0.30 6.68 -5.14
N HIS A 7 0.76 6.35 -4.41
CA HIS A 7 1.20 4.95 -4.24
C HIS A 7 0.87 4.47 -2.83
N SER A 8 0.29 3.27 -2.70
CA SER A 8 -0.08 2.68 -1.40
C SER A 8 -0.90 3.67 -0.55
N VAL A 9 -0.38 4.12 0.60
CA VAL A 9 -0.99 5.13 1.48
C VAL A 9 -1.34 6.43 0.77
N GLY A 10 -0.53 6.85 -0.22
CA GLY A 10 -0.78 8.08 -0.96
C GLY A 10 -2.08 8.08 -1.77
N GLN A 11 -2.64 6.91 -2.10
CA GLN A 11 -3.88 6.80 -2.87
C GLN A 11 -5.07 7.43 -2.13
N TYR A 12 -5.07 7.42 -0.81
CA TYR A 12 -6.15 8.00 0.00
C TYR A 12 -6.16 9.51 -0.13
N ALA A 13 -4.98 10.15 -0.10
CA ALA A 13 -4.86 11.58 -0.33
C ALA A 13 -5.24 11.95 -1.76
N ALA A 14 -4.80 11.17 -2.75
CA ALA A 14 -5.18 11.38 -4.15
C ALA A 14 -6.71 11.30 -4.33
N ALA A 15 -7.36 10.32 -3.72
CA ALA A 15 -8.81 10.16 -3.76
C ALA A 15 -9.57 11.32 -3.08
N CYS A 16 -9.06 11.85 -1.95
CA CYS A 16 -9.61 13.08 -1.35
C CYS A 16 -9.52 14.27 -2.32
N VAL A 17 -8.35 14.48 -2.94
CA VAL A 17 -8.13 15.60 -3.87
C VAL A 17 -8.97 15.45 -5.14
N ALA A 18 -9.20 14.21 -5.59
CA ALA A 18 -10.09 13.90 -6.71
C ALA A 18 -11.58 14.00 -6.36
N GLY A 19 -11.94 14.20 -5.08
CA GLY A 19 -13.33 14.30 -4.64
C GLY A 19 -14.07 12.96 -4.55
N VAL A 20 -13.36 11.82 -4.55
CA VAL A 20 -13.97 10.48 -4.41
C VAL A 20 -14.60 10.32 -3.01
N PHE A 21 -13.95 10.87 -1.99
CA PHE A 21 -14.49 10.99 -0.64
C PHE A 21 -14.02 12.28 0.03
N SER A 22 -14.71 12.68 1.09
CA SER A 22 -14.35 13.84 1.91
C SER A 22 -13.01 13.62 2.61
N LEU A 23 -12.36 14.72 3.01
CA LEU A 23 -11.12 14.64 3.81
C LEU A 23 -11.35 13.85 5.12
N GLU A 24 -12.51 14.04 5.76
CA GLU A 24 -12.86 13.36 7.00
C GLU A 24 -12.98 11.85 6.81
N ASP A 25 -13.68 11.41 5.75
CA ASP A 25 -13.82 9.99 5.44
C ASP A 25 -12.48 9.37 5.01
N GLY A 26 -11.69 10.09 4.22
CA GLY A 26 -10.33 9.67 3.87
C GLY A 26 -9.43 9.49 5.10
N ALA A 27 -9.53 10.40 6.07
CA ALA A 27 -8.79 10.30 7.33
C ALA A 27 -9.25 9.11 8.18
N ARG A 28 -10.56 8.84 8.26
CA ARG A 28 -11.12 7.68 8.96
C ARG A 28 -10.64 6.36 8.34
N LEU A 29 -10.67 6.26 7.01
CA LEU A 29 -10.17 5.09 6.28
C LEU A 29 -8.66 4.87 6.52
N MET A 30 -7.88 5.96 6.50
CA MET A 30 -6.44 5.89 6.76
C MET A 30 -6.13 5.45 8.19
N ALA A 31 -6.86 5.99 9.17
CA ALA A 31 -6.73 5.62 10.57
C ALA A 31 -7.06 4.13 10.79
N GLU A 32 -8.16 3.65 10.22
CA GLU A 32 -8.56 2.25 10.36
C GLU A 32 -7.56 1.29 9.69
N ARG A 33 -7.04 1.66 8.50
CA ARG A 33 -5.94 0.91 7.87
C ARG A 33 -4.71 0.85 8.77
N GLY A 34 -4.31 1.99 9.35
CA GLY A 34 -3.20 2.06 10.28
C GLY A 34 -3.39 1.16 11.50
N ARG A 35 -4.60 1.17 12.09
CA ARG A 35 -4.98 0.32 13.22
C ARG A 35 -4.87 -1.17 12.88
N LEU A 36 -5.39 -1.57 11.71
CA LEU A 36 -5.32 -2.96 11.24
C LEU A 36 -3.87 -3.40 10.98
N PHE A 37 -3.07 -2.56 10.31
CA PHE A 37 -1.66 -2.84 10.06
C PHE A 37 -0.86 -2.95 11.37
N GLY A 38 -1.15 -2.08 12.34
CA GLY A 38 -0.55 -2.14 13.67
C GLY A 38 -0.93 -3.38 14.48
N SER A 39 -2.01 -4.09 14.10
CA SER A 39 -2.44 -5.33 14.74
C SER A 39 -1.90 -6.61 14.10
N LEU A 40 -1.13 -6.50 13.00
CA LEU A 40 -0.54 -7.66 12.35
C LEU A 40 0.54 -8.31 13.23
N PRO A 41 0.73 -9.64 13.14
CA PRO A 41 1.84 -10.31 13.81
C PRO A 41 3.20 -9.72 13.41
N GLU A 42 4.11 -9.70 14.37
CA GLU A 42 5.51 -9.36 14.09
C GLU A 42 6.16 -10.43 13.18
N GLY A 43 7.21 -10.04 12.47
CA GLY A 43 8.00 -10.97 11.63
C GLY A 43 7.93 -10.68 10.14
N GLY A 44 6.95 -9.92 9.66
CA GLY A 44 6.91 -9.46 8.27
C GLY A 44 8.14 -8.62 7.88
N ARG A 45 8.63 -8.78 6.66
CA ARG A 45 9.77 -8.03 6.11
C ARG A 45 9.45 -7.55 4.70
N MET A 46 10.06 -6.43 4.32
CA MET A 46 10.01 -5.89 2.96
C MET A 46 11.43 -5.52 2.55
N VAL A 47 11.76 -5.75 1.28
CA VAL A 47 13.06 -5.41 0.71
C VAL A 47 12.86 -4.82 -0.68
N ALA A 48 13.64 -3.81 -1.03
CA ALA A 48 13.70 -3.30 -2.39
C ALA A 48 14.70 -4.14 -3.19
N VAL A 49 14.24 -4.73 -4.29
CA VAL A 49 15.06 -5.53 -5.20
C VAL A 49 15.15 -4.79 -6.53
N PHE A 50 16.37 -4.57 -7.01
CA PHE A 50 16.63 -3.83 -8.25
C PHE A 50 16.63 -4.77 -9.45
N THR A 51 15.46 -5.30 -9.78
CA THR A 51 15.21 -6.12 -10.97
C THR A 51 13.76 -5.96 -11.41
N ASP A 52 13.37 -6.54 -12.55
CA ASP A 52 11.98 -6.55 -12.99
C ASP A 52 11.08 -7.47 -12.14
N ALA A 53 9.78 -7.19 -12.14
CA ALA A 53 8.81 -7.93 -11.33
C ALA A 53 8.77 -9.42 -11.68
N LYS A 54 8.92 -9.76 -12.98
CA LYS A 54 8.86 -11.14 -13.46
C LYS A 54 9.97 -11.99 -12.82
N THR A 55 11.18 -11.47 -12.79
CA THR A 55 12.33 -12.14 -12.16
C THR A 55 12.09 -12.36 -10.67
N VAL A 56 11.52 -11.37 -9.96
CA VAL A 56 11.18 -11.52 -8.54
C VAL A 56 10.11 -12.58 -8.32
N GLU A 57 9.06 -12.60 -9.15
CA GLU A 57 7.95 -13.56 -9.06
C GLU A 57 8.41 -14.99 -9.31
N GLU A 58 9.25 -15.22 -10.32
CA GLU A 58 9.84 -16.54 -10.62
C GLU A 58 10.65 -17.06 -9.42
N ILE A 59 11.55 -16.24 -8.87
CA ILE A 59 12.40 -16.63 -7.74
C ILE A 59 11.57 -16.81 -6.46
N ALA A 60 10.65 -15.89 -6.14
CA ALA A 60 9.82 -15.99 -4.94
C ALA A 60 8.94 -17.25 -4.95
N GLY A 61 8.52 -17.70 -6.14
CA GLY A 61 7.80 -18.96 -6.31
C GLY A 61 8.58 -20.21 -5.86
N GLU A 62 9.91 -20.17 -5.85
CA GLU A 62 10.77 -21.24 -5.34
C GLU A 62 10.75 -21.33 -3.79
N PHE A 63 10.28 -20.28 -3.10
CA PHE A 63 10.31 -20.14 -1.64
C PHE A 63 8.91 -19.89 -1.03
N PRO A 64 7.93 -20.80 -1.18
CA PRO A 64 6.52 -20.54 -0.81
C PRO A 64 6.21 -20.45 0.70
N ARG A 65 7.22 -20.64 1.56
CA ARG A 65 7.07 -20.65 3.03
C ARG A 65 8.01 -19.66 3.73
N VAL A 66 8.67 -18.79 2.97
CA VAL A 66 9.49 -17.69 3.48
C VAL A 66 8.66 -16.43 3.52
#